data_AF-A0A5E3X6A8-F1
#
_entry.id   AF-A0A5E3X6A8-F1
#
_cell.length_a   1.000
_cell.length_b   1.000
_cell.length_c   1.000
_cell.angle_alpha   90.00
_cell.angle_beta   90.00
_cell.angle_gamma   90.00
#
_symmetry.space_group_name_H-M   'P 1'
#
loop_
_entity.id
_entity.type
_entity.pdbx_description
1 polymer ?
#
loop_
_entity_poly.entity_id
_entity_poly.type
_entity_poly.pdbx_seq_one_letter_code
_entity_poly.pdbx_strand_id
1 'polypeptide(L)'
;MDGVLVASSSHKGEPQQSLEEKKSQNRKKKILRDIQEDPNKTVQVIRKFWQASVDCGVSNTEPLLAMLELFTDPILCYKDILGDLLRAGLLSFLTECITSPTLLVMHQTDAHLLVSMTLRLFSSFIAACYKTENSRLLSDILEEVCDEPWASIWASRSKILRSEYKPDILEFICDSGFLVGSISELCDKPLDPTNRIADLMFYAWYHVEDSSAKIIQIYKGLCGILYRDPNIGFKWREVLAPDGLAVSSLVSEYGPQELVRRAKSALDFNAKPSGRDHTSDSLAMYRILLLLLVIPGICCHSKCRRFLLEHDILSATHELVTAYWEEKQSWPAMISILLAMEEYHRTAEGTPGTYEFIEPKMFGLVLMDGMFRLFADCVDYSPDEAECKQLVELFRRHPASSAPLRMQYGFWARTQPTFWYAVLIGLRSAAYREYGKPAHEDILFLEKSWIEWGEKARIDEKGAERQHESERSRLCCSMSCPRRRGTTRFVISDHALMICRGCGEARYCDKVCQKRAWKEGHRESCRRLPAP
;
A
#
# COMPACT_ATOMS: atom_id res chain seq x y z
N MET A 1 20.46 -28.91 63.89
CA MET A 1 19.39 -29.82 63.42
C MET A 1 18.66 -29.19 62.26
N ASP A 2 19.05 -29.28 61.00
CA ASP A 2 20.36 -29.38 60.34
C ASP A 2 20.12 -28.71 58.98
N GLY A 3 20.82 -27.59 58.74
CA GLY A 3 20.74 -26.85 57.49
C GLY A 3 21.88 -27.29 56.58
N VAL A 4 21.57 -28.11 55.58
CA VAL A 4 22.53 -28.54 54.55
C VAL A 4 22.55 -27.51 53.43
N LEU A 5 23.59 -26.66 53.44
CA LEU A 5 23.97 -25.81 52.32
C LEU A 5 24.60 -26.68 51.23
N VAL A 6 23.86 -26.96 50.16
CA VAL A 6 24.41 -27.56 48.94
C VAL A 6 25.02 -26.46 48.09
N ALA A 7 26.35 -26.41 48.05
CA ALA A 7 27.10 -25.56 47.12
C ALA A 7 26.95 -26.11 45.70
N SER A 8 26.13 -25.44 44.87
CA SER A 8 26.06 -25.70 43.43
C SER A 8 27.34 -25.13 42.77
N SER A 9 28.28 -26.00 42.45
CA SER A 9 29.44 -25.65 41.62
C SER A 9 28.95 -25.39 40.19
N SER A 10 28.80 -24.12 39.85
CA SER A 10 28.57 -23.68 38.48
C SER A 10 29.87 -23.85 37.69
N HIS A 11 30.16 -25.05 37.19
CA HIS A 11 31.12 -25.21 36.12
C HIS A 11 30.58 -24.45 34.91
N LYS A 12 31.16 -23.27 34.63
CA LYS A 12 31.06 -22.58 33.34
C LYS A 12 31.69 -23.50 32.30
N GLY A 13 30.93 -24.44 31.76
CA GLY A 13 31.30 -25.13 30.54
C GLY A 13 31.39 -24.08 29.44
N GLU A 14 32.59 -23.82 28.93
CA GLU A 14 32.71 -23.09 27.66
C GLU A 14 31.83 -23.80 26.64
N PRO A 15 30.89 -23.09 25.97
CA PRO A 15 30.06 -23.72 24.98
C PRO A 15 30.97 -24.33 23.91
N GLN A 16 30.94 -25.66 23.78
CA GLN A 16 31.64 -26.38 22.73
C GLN A 16 31.03 -25.96 21.40
N GLN A 17 31.57 -24.89 20.83
CA GLN A 17 31.24 -24.41 19.50
C GLN A 17 31.48 -25.56 18.52
N SER A 18 30.46 -25.89 17.74
CA SER A 18 30.47 -27.10 16.92
C SER A 18 31.59 -27.04 15.89
N LEU A 19 32.11 -28.20 15.47
CA LEU A 19 33.14 -28.26 14.42
C LEU A 19 32.66 -27.59 13.11
N GLU A 20 31.35 -27.62 12.84
CA GLU A 20 30.73 -26.99 11.67
C GLU A 20 30.74 -25.47 11.76
N GLU A 21 30.44 -24.89 12.92
CA GLU A 21 30.53 -23.44 13.16
C GLU A 21 31.97 -22.94 12.95
N LYS A 22 32.97 -23.69 13.45
CA LYS A 22 34.38 -23.34 13.22
C LYS A 22 34.76 -23.40 11.75
N LYS A 23 34.28 -24.41 11.00
CA LYS A 23 34.51 -24.52 9.56
C LYS A 23 33.86 -23.35 8.80
N SER A 24 32.60 -23.04 9.09
CA SER A 24 31.88 -21.90 8.52
C SER A 24 32.60 -20.57 8.79
N GLN A 25 33.01 -20.33 10.04
CA GLN A 25 33.73 -19.12 10.42
C GLN A 25 35.10 -19.01 9.73
N ASN A 26 35.82 -20.12 9.56
CA ASN A 26 37.09 -20.13 8.81
C ASN A 26 36.89 -19.86 7.31
N ARG A 27 35.81 -20.38 6.70
CA ARG A 27 35.44 -20.07 5.31
C ARG A 27 35.13 -18.58 5.14
N LYS A 28 34.29 -18.01 6.02
CA LYS A 28 33.98 -16.57 6.05
C LYS A 28 35.25 -15.71 6.14
N LYS A 29 36.16 -16.02 7.07
CA LYS A 29 37.42 -15.29 7.25
C LYS A 29 38.36 -15.42 6.05
N LYS A 30 38.35 -16.57 5.37
CA LYS A 30 39.15 -16.78 4.16
C LYS A 30 38.63 -15.90 3.03
N ILE A 31 37.34 -16.01 2.70
CA ILE A 31 36.76 -15.23 1.59
C ILE A 31 36.82 -13.73 1.85
N LEU A 32 36.62 -13.30 3.11
CA LEU A 32 36.79 -11.91 3.51
C LEU A 32 38.20 -11.38 3.22
N ARG A 33 39.25 -12.16 3.56
CA ARG A 33 40.63 -11.78 3.24
C ARG A 33 40.85 -11.73 1.73
N ASP A 34 40.36 -12.71 0.99
CA ASP A 34 40.50 -12.76 -0.46
C ASP A 34 39.85 -11.51 -1.12
N ILE A 35 38.68 -11.06 -0.61
CA ILE A 35 38.00 -9.84 -1.08
C ILE A 35 38.80 -8.57 -0.73
N GLN A 36 39.32 -8.48 0.49
CA GLN A 36 40.10 -7.34 0.96
C GLN A 36 41.44 -7.20 0.21
N GLU A 37 42.04 -8.32 -0.21
CA GLU A 37 43.27 -8.34 -0.99
C GLU A 37 43.02 -8.00 -2.47
N ASP A 38 42.03 -8.64 -3.10
CA ASP A 38 41.70 -8.42 -4.51
C ASP A 38 40.23 -8.79 -4.81
N PRO A 39 39.31 -7.80 -4.79
CA PRO A 39 37.89 -8.05 -5.02
C PRO A 39 37.62 -8.53 -6.46
N ASN A 40 38.39 -8.05 -7.45
CA ASN A 40 38.25 -8.46 -8.85
C ASN A 40 38.60 -9.94 -9.03
N LYS A 41 39.73 -10.37 -8.47
CA LYS A 41 40.13 -11.78 -8.50
C LYS A 41 39.10 -12.66 -7.80
N THR A 42 38.53 -12.21 -6.69
CA THR A 42 37.48 -12.94 -5.98
C THR A 42 36.23 -13.12 -6.85
N VAL A 43 35.74 -12.05 -7.48
CA VAL A 43 34.60 -12.12 -8.42
C VAL A 43 34.91 -13.04 -9.61
N GLN A 44 36.14 -13.00 -10.15
CA GLN A 44 36.57 -13.91 -11.23
C GLN A 44 36.61 -15.38 -10.80
N VAL A 45 36.99 -15.68 -9.55
CA VAL A 45 36.92 -17.04 -8.99
C VAL A 45 35.48 -17.51 -8.92
N ILE A 46 34.56 -16.67 -8.43
CA ILE A 46 33.12 -16.99 -8.36
C ILE A 46 32.56 -17.23 -9.77
N ARG A 47 32.93 -16.39 -10.75
CA ARG A 47 32.49 -16.52 -12.15
C ARG A 47 32.96 -17.84 -12.77
N LYS A 48 34.25 -18.14 -12.69
CA LYS A 48 34.83 -19.40 -13.21
C LYS A 48 34.20 -20.63 -12.57
N PHE A 49 33.93 -20.53 -11.28
CA PHE A 49 33.31 -21.58 -10.52
C PHE A 49 31.88 -21.87 -10.98
N TRP A 50 31.05 -20.82 -11.06
CA TRP A 50 29.68 -20.93 -11.54
C TRP A 50 29.64 -21.53 -12.95
N GLN A 51 30.52 -21.06 -13.84
CA GLN A 51 30.65 -21.59 -15.20
C GLN A 51 30.99 -23.09 -15.20
N ALA A 52 31.98 -23.51 -14.40
CA ALA A 52 32.36 -24.91 -14.28
C ALA A 52 31.22 -25.79 -13.72
N SER A 53 30.42 -25.27 -12.78
CA SER A 53 29.24 -25.99 -12.28
C SER A 53 28.16 -26.15 -13.34
N VAL A 54 27.94 -25.15 -14.19
CA VAL A 54 27.03 -25.25 -15.34
C VAL A 54 27.54 -26.26 -16.37
N ASP A 55 28.83 -26.23 -16.70
CA ASP A 55 29.42 -27.06 -17.75
C ASP A 55 29.54 -28.54 -17.33
N CYS A 56 29.96 -28.81 -16.10
CA CYS A 56 30.26 -30.16 -15.62
C CYS A 56 29.09 -30.82 -14.87
N GLY A 57 28.05 -30.06 -14.51
CA GLY A 57 26.94 -30.53 -13.69
C GLY A 57 27.32 -30.98 -12.28
N VAL A 58 28.53 -30.67 -11.83
CA VAL A 58 28.98 -30.91 -10.45
C VAL A 58 28.85 -29.61 -9.67
N SER A 59 27.93 -29.58 -8.71
CA SER A 59 27.75 -28.45 -7.82
C SER A 59 28.74 -28.55 -6.65
N ASN A 60 30.02 -28.24 -6.89
CA ASN A 60 30.70 -27.58 -5.78
C ASN A 60 29.91 -26.29 -5.55
N THR A 61 29.54 -25.97 -4.31
CA THR A 61 28.83 -24.72 -4.00
C THR A 61 29.50 -23.92 -2.89
N GLU A 62 30.68 -24.37 -2.43
CA GLU A 62 31.35 -23.78 -1.27
C GLU A 62 31.68 -22.28 -1.42
N PRO A 63 32.19 -21.77 -2.55
CA PRO A 63 32.44 -20.34 -2.74
C PRO A 63 31.15 -19.50 -2.69
N LEU A 64 30.06 -19.97 -3.32
CA LEU A 64 28.77 -19.29 -3.27
C LEU A 64 28.21 -19.30 -1.84
N LEU A 65 28.37 -20.41 -1.11
CA LEU A 65 27.94 -20.53 0.28
C LEU A 65 28.73 -19.58 1.17
N ALA A 66 30.04 -19.51 0.99
CA ALA A 66 30.90 -18.61 1.76
C ALA A 66 30.55 -17.13 1.52
N MET A 67 30.19 -16.75 0.30
CA MET A 67 29.70 -15.39 -0.01
C MET A 67 28.33 -15.11 0.63
N LEU A 68 27.41 -16.07 0.56
CA LEU A 68 26.10 -15.93 1.19
C LEU A 68 26.22 -15.81 2.72
N GLU A 69 27.08 -16.65 3.32
CA GLU A 69 27.46 -16.62 4.74
C GLU A 69 28.07 -15.26 5.11
N LEU A 70 28.84 -14.62 4.22
CA LEU A 70 29.41 -13.29 4.43
C LEU A 70 28.35 -12.19 4.40
N PHE A 71 27.44 -12.17 3.41
CA PHE A 71 26.41 -11.14 3.28
C PHE A 71 25.32 -11.19 4.34
N THR A 72 25.13 -12.37 4.95
CA THR A 72 24.20 -12.54 6.08
C THR A 72 24.83 -12.20 7.43
N ASP A 73 26.14 -11.95 7.49
CA ASP A 73 26.88 -11.64 8.71
C ASP A 73 26.95 -10.13 8.96
N PRO A 74 26.22 -9.59 9.95
CA PRO A 74 26.19 -8.15 10.20
C PRO A 74 27.51 -7.61 10.77
N ILE A 75 28.42 -8.46 11.26
CA ILE A 75 29.69 -8.04 11.85
C ILE A 75 30.74 -7.86 10.75
N LEU A 76 30.74 -8.74 9.76
CA LEU A 76 31.78 -8.79 8.73
C LEU A 76 31.44 -7.97 7.48
N CYS A 77 30.16 -7.73 7.24
CA CYS A 77 29.69 -7.05 6.04
C CYS A 77 29.58 -5.53 6.27
N TYR A 78 30.68 -4.80 6.02
CA TYR A 78 30.70 -3.33 6.08
C TYR A 78 30.74 -2.69 4.69
N LYS A 79 30.34 -1.41 4.63
CA LYS A 79 30.07 -0.67 3.40
C LYS A 79 31.20 -0.69 2.36
N ASP A 80 32.46 -0.66 2.79
CA ASP A 80 33.59 -0.54 1.85
C ASP A 80 33.78 -1.85 1.07
N ILE A 81 33.63 -3.00 1.71
CA ILE A 81 33.66 -4.32 1.06
C ILE A 81 32.56 -4.44 0.02
N LEU A 82 31.34 -4.02 0.38
CA LEU A 82 30.20 -4.08 -0.53
C LEU A 82 30.40 -3.17 -1.75
N GLY A 83 30.94 -1.97 -1.54
CA GLY A 83 31.33 -1.07 -2.63
C GLY A 83 32.46 -1.63 -3.50
N ASP A 84 33.45 -2.30 -2.91
CA ASP A 84 34.53 -2.96 -3.65
C ASP A 84 34.03 -4.12 -4.51
N LEU A 85 33.13 -4.95 -3.98
CA LEU A 85 32.50 -6.04 -4.73
C LEU A 85 31.57 -5.53 -5.85
N LEU A 86 30.81 -4.46 -5.60
CA LEU A 86 30.00 -3.82 -6.63
C LEU A 86 30.88 -3.31 -7.77
N ARG A 87 31.95 -2.57 -7.46
CA ARG A 87 32.92 -2.07 -8.44
C ARG A 87 33.68 -3.17 -9.17
N ALA A 88 33.90 -4.31 -8.52
CA ALA A 88 34.48 -5.50 -9.14
C ALA A 88 33.50 -6.26 -10.06
N GLY A 89 32.27 -5.77 -10.23
CA GLY A 89 31.28 -6.34 -11.15
C GLY A 89 30.56 -7.56 -10.61
N LEU A 90 30.47 -7.73 -9.28
CA LEU A 90 29.74 -8.86 -8.69
C LEU A 90 28.26 -8.81 -9.07
N LEU A 91 27.60 -7.66 -8.91
CA LEU A 91 26.16 -7.53 -9.21
C LEU A 91 25.88 -7.76 -10.70
N SER A 92 26.70 -7.18 -11.57
CA SER A 92 26.66 -7.41 -13.02
C SER A 92 26.74 -8.90 -13.38
N PHE A 93 27.70 -9.61 -12.79
CA PHE A 93 27.84 -11.06 -12.95
C PHE A 93 26.59 -11.82 -12.46
N LEU A 94 26.05 -11.46 -11.30
CA LEU A 94 24.85 -12.14 -10.78
C LEU A 94 23.63 -11.85 -11.66
N THR A 95 23.50 -10.64 -12.21
CA THR A 95 22.51 -10.27 -13.23
C THR A 95 22.67 -11.14 -14.49
N GLU A 96 23.89 -11.31 -15.01
CA GLU A 96 24.16 -12.22 -16.14
C GLU A 96 23.71 -13.66 -15.84
N CYS A 97 23.97 -14.15 -14.62
CA CYS A 97 23.61 -15.51 -14.22
C CYS A 97 22.09 -15.72 -14.16
N ILE A 98 21.33 -14.82 -13.52
CA ILE A 98 19.88 -14.99 -13.34
C ILE A 98 19.07 -14.71 -14.61
N THR A 99 19.63 -13.94 -15.55
CA THR A 99 19.05 -13.70 -16.87
C THR A 99 19.41 -14.79 -17.88
N SER A 100 20.43 -15.61 -17.57
CA SER A 100 20.87 -16.69 -18.44
C SER A 100 19.74 -17.70 -18.69
N PRO A 101 19.39 -17.97 -19.97
CA PRO A 101 18.42 -19.00 -20.31
C PRO A 101 18.79 -20.37 -19.73
N THR A 102 20.10 -20.64 -19.58
CA THR A 102 20.62 -21.89 -19.02
C THR A 102 20.14 -22.10 -17.59
N LEU A 103 20.21 -21.07 -16.74
CA LEU A 103 19.80 -21.18 -15.33
C LEU A 103 18.30 -21.50 -15.22
N LEU A 104 17.47 -20.97 -16.12
CA LEU A 104 16.02 -21.16 -16.10
C LEU A 104 15.56 -22.55 -16.61
N VAL A 105 16.41 -23.26 -17.35
CA VAL A 105 16.07 -24.55 -18.01
C VAL A 105 17.00 -25.71 -17.63
N MET A 106 17.87 -25.54 -16.62
CA MET A 106 18.70 -26.63 -16.14
C MET A 106 17.84 -27.78 -15.62
N HIS A 107 18.14 -29.01 -16.03
CA HIS A 107 17.41 -30.24 -15.64
C HIS A 107 18.28 -31.23 -14.84
N GLN A 108 19.46 -30.82 -14.39
CA GLN A 108 20.40 -31.71 -13.71
C GLN A 108 20.00 -31.90 -12.24
N THR A 109 20.28 -33.08 -11.68
CA THR A 109 19.90 -33.48 -10.31
C THR A 109 20.40 -32.50 -9.23
N ASP A 110 21.52 -31.82 -9.47
CA ASP A 110 22.13 -30.85 -8.54
C ASP A 110 21.91 -29.38 -8.93
N ALA A 111 21.23 -29.12 -10.05
CA ALA A 111 21.01 -27.77 -10.55
C ALA A 111 20.17 -26.90 -9.60
N HIS A 112 19.26 -27.52 -8.83
CA HIS A 112 18.44 -26.82 -7.85
C HIS A 112 19.28 -26.03 -6.84
N LEU A 113 20.35 -26.64 -6.32
CA LEU A 113 21.19 -25.99 -5.33
C LEU A 113 21.93 -24.78 -5.94
N LEU A 114 22.46 -24.93 -7.16
CA LEU A 114 23.14 -23.84 -7.86
C LEU A 114 22.18 -22.68 -8.17
N VAL A 115 20.99 -22.97 -8.69
CA VAL A 115 19.94 -21.98 -9.00
C VAL A 115 19.54 -21.23 -7.73
N SER A 116 19.11 -21.96 -6.69
CA SER A 116 18.65 -21.38 -5.42
C SER A 116 19.75 -20.55 -4.75
N MET A 117 21.00 -21.03 -4.74
CA MET A 117 22.12 -20.26 -4.18
C MET A 117 22.46 -19.01 -4.98
N THR A 118 22.39 -19.06 -6.31
CA THR A 118 22.64 -17.88 -7.16
C THR A 118 21.59 -16.80 -6.90
N LEU A 119 20.32 -17.18 -6.87
CA LEU A 119 19.20 -16.28 -6.57
C LEU A 119 19.33 -15.66 -5.16
N ARG A 120 19.60 -16.50 -4.14
CA ARG A 120 19.80 -16.03 -2.76
C ARG A 120 21.02 -15.14 -2.61
N LEU A 121 22.10 -15.41 -3.34
CA LEU A 121 23.31 -14.60 -3.32
C LEU A 121 23.03 -13.20 -3.86
N PHE A 122 22.27 -13.08 -4.96
CA PHE A 122 21.82 -11.80 -5.50
C PHE A 122 20.99 -11.02 -4.47
N SER A 123 19.90 -11.61 -3.95
CA SER A 123 19.03 -10.93 -2.98
C SER A 123 19.79 -10.54 -1.71
N SER A 124 20.70 -11.40 -1.23
CA SER A 124 21.48 -11.14 -0.01
C SER A 124 22.51 -10.04 -0.21
N PHE A 125 23.12 -9.94 -1.38
CA PHE A 125 24.03 -8.83 -1.70
C PHE A 125 23.29 -7.49 -1.66
N ILE A 126 22.14 -7.39 -2.34
CA ILE A 126 21.32 -6.17 -2.32
C ILE A 126 20.84 -5.86 -0.89
N ALA A 127 20.39 -6.87 -0.14
CA ALA A 127 19.96 -6.69 1.25
C ALA A 127 21.09 -6.20 2.16
N ALA A 128 22.32 -6.71 1.97
CA ALA A 128 23.49 -6.26 2.71
C ALA A 128 23.80 -4.79 2.40
N CYS A 129 23.76 -4.39 1.13
CA CYS A 129 23.93 -2.99 0.72
C CYS A 129 22.84 -2.08 1.28
N TYR A 130 21.57 -2.51 1.23
CA TYR A 130 20.44 -1.78 1.80
C TYR A 130 20.64 -1.46 3.28
N LYS A 131 21.09 -2.43 4.08
CA LYS A 131 21.37 -2.26 5.52
C LYS A 131 22.46 -1.23 5.83
N THR A 132 23.29 -0.85 4.85
CA THR A 132 24.32 0.18 5.06
C THR A 132 23.76 1.60 5.05
N GLU A 133 22.55 1.80 4.51
CA GLU A 133 21.91 3.11 4.31
C GLU A 133 22.81 4.12 3.55
N ASN A 134 23.80 3.64 2.81
CA ASN A 134 24.72 4.48 2.06
C ASN A 134 24.08 4.88 0.72
N SER A 135 23.58 6.12 0.64
CA SER A 135 22.87 6.63 -0.54
C SER A 135 23.64 6.49 -1.87
N ARG A 136 24.97 6.63 -1.85
CA ARG A 136 25.79 6.45 -3.06
C ARG A 136 25.81 4.99 -3.50
N LEU A 137 26.12 4.07 -2.58
CA LEU A 137 26.13 2.63 -2.88
C LEU A 137 24.75 2.16 -3.38
N LEU A 138 23.70 2.65 -2.74
CA LEU A 138 22.32 2.35 -3.09
C LEU A 138 21.93 2.88 -4.48
N SER A 139 22.37 4.10 -4.80
CA SER A 139 22.23 4.69 -6.13
C SER A 139 22.95 3.87 -7.20
N ASP A 140 24.20 3.47 -6.95
CA ASP A 140 24.99 2.66 -7.89
C ASP A 140 24.33 1.29 -8.14
N ILE A 141 23.69 0.70 -7.12
CA ILE A 141 22.90 -0.53 -7.27
C ILE A 141 21.69 -0.30 -8.16
N LEU A 142 20.93 0.77 -7.93
CA LEU A 142 19.76 1.09 -8.77
C LEU A 142 20.16 1.27 -10.23
N GLU A 143 21.29 1.91 -10.51
CA GLU A 143 21.81 2.08 -11.86
C GLU A 143 22.19 0.75 -12.51
N GLU A 144 22.71 -0.21 -11.75
CA GLU A 144 23.04 -1.55 -12.26
C GLU A 144 21.80 -2.42 -12.49
N VAL A 145 20.73 -2.24 -11.68
CA VAL A 145 19.50 -3.05 -11.76
C VAL A 145 18.30 -2.32 -12.39
N CYS A 146 18.53 -1.19 -13.06
CA CYS A 146 17.44 -0.35 -13.57
C CYS A 146 16.70 -0.94 -14.76
N ASP A 147 17.32 -1.81 -15.55
CA ASP A 147 16.72 -2.42 -16.75
C ASP A 147 16.78 -3.95 -16.68
N GLU A 148 17.99 -4.49 -16.52
CA GLU A 148 18.23 -5.91 -16.23
C GLU A 148 18.38 -6.11 -14.71
N PRO A 149 18.08 -7.29 -14.16
CA PRO A 149 17.69 -8.56 -14.80
C PRO A 149 16.22 -8.67 -15.23
N TRP A 150 15.43 -7.66 -14.89
CA TRP A 150 13.98 -7.78 -14.79
C TRP A 150 13.31 -7.95 -16.16
N ALA A 151 13.77 -7.22 -17.18
CA ALA A 151 13.25 -7.37 -18.54
C ALA A 151 13.46 -8.79 -19.09
N SER A 152 14.66 -9.37 -18.89
CA SER A 152 14.97 -10.74 -19.33
C SER A 152 14.20 -11.81 -18.56
N ILE A 153 14.03 -11.65 -17.24
CA ILE A 153 13.19 -12.55 -16.43
C ILE A 153 11.74 -12.47 -16.90
N TRP A 154 11.23 -11.27 -17.17
CA TRP A 154 9.87 -11.07 -17.68
C TRP A 154 9.64 -11.76 -19.03
N ALA A 155 10.61 -11.64 -19.95
CA ALA A 155 10.57 -12.31 -21.25
C ALA A 155 10.55 -13.85 -21.11
N SER A 156 11.13 -14.37 -20.03
CA SER A 156 11.23 -15.81 -19.75
C SER A 156 10.14 -16.35 -18.81
N ARG A 157 9.16 -15.53 -18.38
CA ARG A 157 8.14 -15.90 -17.37
C ARG A 157 7.37 -17.19 -17.67
N SER A 158 7.08 -17.48 -18.94
CA SER A 158 6.37 -18.70 -19.33
C SER A 158 7.22 -19.97 -19.14
N LYS A 159 8.55 -19.85 -19.27
CA LYS A 159 9.50 -20.92 -18.93
C LYS A 159 9.62 -21.10 -17.42
N ILE A 160 9.66 -20.01 -16.67
CA ILE A 160 9.69 -20.01 -15.19
C ILE A 160 8.52 -20.84 -14.64
N LEU A 161 7.32 -20.71 -15.21
CA LEU A 161 6.15 -21.49 -14.76
C LEU A 161 6.28 -23.00 -14.92
N ARG A 162 7.02 -23.43 -15.93
CA ARG A 162 7.25 -24.83 -16.25
C ARG A 162 8.52 -25.36 -15.59
N SER A 163 9.29 -24.48 -14.97
CA SER A 163 10.52 -24.81 -14.27
C SER A 163 10.20 -25.44 -12.92
N GLU A 164 10.99 -26.46 -12.56
CA GLU A 164 10.96 -27.05 -11.22
C GLU A 164 11.40 -26.03 -10.15
N TYR A 165 12.12 -24.98 -10.55
CA TYR A 165 12.60 -23.89 -9.69
C TYR A 165 11.61 -22.74 -9.54
N LYS A 166 10.36 -22.91 -10.00
CA LYS A 166 9.32 -21.88 -9.88
C LYS A 166 9.23 -21.30 -8.47
N PRO A 167 9.20 -22.09 -7.37
CA PRO A 167 9.11 -21.54 -6.01
C PRO A 167 10.28 -20.61 -5.66
N ASP A 168 11.53 -21.03 -5.90
CA ASP A 168 12.73 -20.22 -5.63
C ASP A 168 12.77 -18.95 -6.47
N ILE A 169 12.36 -19.01 -7.75
CA ILE A 169 12.34 -17.83 -8.62
C ILE A 169 11.25 -16.85 -8.19
N LEU A 170 10.08 -17.33 -7.78
CA LEU A 170 9.04 -16.48 -7.23
C LEU A 170 9.49 -15.84 -5.91
N GLU A 171 10.12 -16.60 -5.03
CA GLU A 171 10.72 -16.07 -3.79
C GLU A 171 11.77 -14.98 -4.09
N PHE A 172 12.64 -15.23 -5.07
CA PHE A 172 13.63 -14.26 -5.54
C PHE A 172 13.01 -12.96 -6.03
N ILE A 173 11.94 -13.03 -6.85
CA ILE A 173 11.22 -11.85 -7.34
C ILE A 173 10.61 -11.07 -6.17
N CYS A 174 10.05 -11.77 -5.17
CA CYS A 174 9.47 -11.13 -3.99
C CYS A 174 10.53 -10.38 -3.18
N ASP A 175 11.62 -11.07 -2.84
CA ASP A 175 12.68 -10.54 -1.98
C ASP A 175 13.42 -9.39 -2.68
N SER A 176 13.78 -9.56 -3.95
CA SER A 176 14.51 -8.52 -4.69
C SER A 176 13.62 -7.35 -5.08
N GLY A 177 12.36 -7.60 -5.47
CA GLY A 177 11.37 -6.56 -5.74
C GLY A 177 11.14 -5.65 -4.53
N PHE A 178 11.02 -6.25 -3.35
CA PHE A 178 10.96 -5.51 -2.09
C PHE A 178 12.18 -4.63 -1.85
N LEU A 179 13.38 -5.20 -1.99
CA LEU A 179 14.63 -4.47 -1.76
C LEU A 179 14.79 -3.32 -2.76
N VAL A 180 14.62 -3.56 -4.05
CA VAL A 180 14.77 -2.52 -5.09
C VAL A 180 13.73 -1.41 -4.92
N GLY A 181 12.48 -1.74 -4.58
CA GLY A 181 11.46 -0.75 -4.24
C GLY A 181 11.87 0.12 -3.05
N SER A 182 12.39 -0.50 -1.98
CA SER A 182 12.85 0.21 -0.78
C SER A 182 14.09 1.08 -1.06
N ILE A 183 15.01 0.61 -1.90
CA ILE A 183 16.20 1.36 -2.31
C ILE A 183 15.81 2.58 -3.16
N SER A 184 14.88 2.39 -4.12
CA SER A 184 14.30 3.47 -4.93
C SER A 184 13.74 4.57 -4.02
N GLU A 185 12.91 4.20 -3.05
CA GLU A 185 12.32 5.12 -2.07
C GLU A 185 13.41 5.90 -1.31
N LEU A 186 14.39 5.20 -0.72
CA LEU A 186 15.49 5.85 0.02
C LEU A 186 16.35 6.79 -0.83
N CYS A 187 16.52 6.50 -2.11
CA CYS A 187 17.35 7.29 -3.02
C CYS A 187 16.62 8.45 -3.69
N ASP A 188 15.29 8.54 -3.55
CA ASP A 188 14.45 9.45 -4.32
C ASP A 188 14.71 9.40 -5.86
N LYS A 189 15.19 8.27 -6.40
CA LYS A 189 15.24 7.95 -7.84
C LYS A 189 14.11 7.01 -8.31
N PRO A 190 13.11 7.48 -9.09
CA PRO A 190 12.00 6.61 -9.50
C PRO A 190 12.51 5.56 -10.48
N LEU A 191 12.00 4.34 -10.36
CA LEU A 191 12.28 3.29 -11.34
C LEU A 191 11.56 3.62 -12.66
N ASP A 192 12.25 3.40 -13.77
CA ASP A 192 11.65 3.49 -15.09
C ASP A 192 10.56 2.40 -15.23
N PRO A 193 9.35 2.70 -15.72
CA PRO A 193 8.36 1.69 -16.09
C PRO A 193 8.92 0.57 -17.00
N THR A 194 9.96 0.84 -17.81
CA THR A 194 10.65 -0.17 -18.63
C THR A 194 11.34 -1.25 -17.81
N ASN A 195 11.62 -1.00 -16.53
CA ASN A 195 12.31 -1.93 -15.64
C ASN A 195 11.53 -3.26 -15.49
N ARG A 196 10.20 -3.32 -15.67
CA ARG A 196 9.41 -4.58 -15.50
C ARG A 196 9.43 -5.21 -14.11
N ILE A 197 10.14 -4.70 -13.11
CA ILE A 197 10.12 -5.30 -11.76
C ILE A 197 8.71 -5.29 -11.15
N ALA A 198 7.93 -4.23 -11.35
CA ALA A 198 6.56 -4.20 -10.89
C ALA A 198 5.66 -5.19 -11.65
N ASP A 199 5.87 -5.39 -12.95
CA ASP A 199 5.20 -6.43 -13.74
C ASP A 199 5.51 -7.83 -13.16
N LEU A 200 6.79 -8.11 -12.87
CA LEU A 200 7.24 -9.36 -12.26
C LEU A 200 6.68 -9.56 -10.85
N MET A 201 6.66 -8.52 -10.03
CA MET A 201 6.09 -8.59 -8.69
C MET A 201 4.58 -8.87 -8.73
N PHE A 202 3.86 -8.24 -9.67
CA PHE A 202 2.44 -8.53 -9.90
C PHE A 202 2.23 -9.98 -10.35
N TYR A 203 3.09 -10.48 -11.23
CA TYR A 203 3.08 -11.87 -11.67
C TYR A 203 3.39 -12.84 -10.52
N ALA A 204 4.34 -12.49 -9.65
CA ALA A 204 4.65 -13.28 -8.47
C ALA A 204 3.47 -13.32 -7.49
N TRP A 205 2.82 -12.19 -7.25
CA TRP A 205 1.58 -12.12 -6.46
C TRP A 205 0.52 -13.11 -6.95
N TYR A 206 0.32 -13.18 -8.27
CA TYR A 206 -0.66 -14.08 -8.85
C TYR A 206 -0.36 -15.57 -8.53
N HIS A 207 0.92 -15.94 -8.46
CA HIS A 207 1.36 -17.32 -8.25
C HIS A 207 1.63 -17.72 -6.80
N VAL A 208 1.80 -16.76 -5.89
CA VAL A 208 2.03 -17.04 -4.47
C VAL A 208 0.69 -17.22 -3.76
N GLU A 209 0.63 -18.18 -2.84
CA GLU A 209 -0.55 -18.48 -2.02
C GLU A 209 -0.91 -17.32 -1.07
N ASP A 210 -2.22 -17.06 -0.89
CA ASP A 210 -2.75 -15.95 -0.08
C ASP A 210 -2.24 -15.91 1.37
N SER A 211 -1.95 -17.08 1.96
CA SER A 211 -1.42 -17.21 3.32
C SER A 211 0.09 -17.00 3.45
N SER A 212 0.81 -16.79 2.36
CA SER A 212 2.26 -16.69 2.39
C SER A 212 2.72 -15.35 2.96
N ALA A 213 3.70 -15.38 3.88
CA ALA A 213 4.40 -14.18 4.33
C ALA A 213 5.06 -13.40 3.17
N LYS A 214 5.27 -14.05 2.02
CA LYS A 214 5.82 -13.43 0.81
C LYS A 214 4.86 -12.45 0.15
N ILE A 215 3.55 -12.64 0.27
CA ILE A 215 2.57 -11.69 -0.26
C ILE A 215 2.73 -10.31 0.37
N ILE A 216 2.99 -10.28 1.68
CA ILE A 216 3.30 -9.06 2.41
C ILE A 216 4.51 -8.35 1.80
N GLN A 217 5.59 -9.10 1.51
CA GLN A 217 6.78 -8.53 0.89
C GLN A 217 6.51 -8.01 -0.53
N ILE A 218 5.74 -8.76 -1.33
CA ILE A 218 5.35 -8.34 -2.69
C ILE A 218 4.63 -7.01 -2.63
N TYR A 219 3.63 -6.87 -1.76
CA TYR A 219 2.91 -5.61 -1.66
C TYR A 219 3.82 -4.48 -1.17
N LYS A 220 4.66 -4.72 -0.16
CA LYS A 220 5.62 -3.73 0.34
C LYS A 220 6.53 -3.21 -0.76
N GLY A 221 7.07 -4.09 -1.60
CA GLY A 221 7.92 -3.68 -2.72
C GLY A 221 7.13 -2.97 -3.82
N LEU A 222 5.95 -3.48 -4.20
CA LEU A 222 5.06 -2.76 -5.12
C LEU A 222 4.70 -1.36 -4.60
N CYS A 223 4.54 -1.22 -3.28
CA CYS A 223 4.33 0.05 -2.63
C CYS A 223 5.54 0.98 -2.82
N GLY A 224 6.75 0.55 -2.48
CA GLY A 224 7.95 1.37 -2.67
C GLY A 224 8.20 1.75 -4.14
N ILE A 225 7.75 0.91 -5.08
CA ILE A 225 7.87 1.18 -6.53
C ILE A 225 6.80 2.18 -7.00
N LEU A 226 5.55 2.01 -6.56
CA LEU A 226 4.38 2.71 -7.13
C LEU A 226 3.89 3.90 -6.28
N TYR A 227 4.22 3.91 -5.00
CA TYR A 227 3.80 4.89 -4.01
C TYR A 227 5.01 5.69 -3.54
N ARG A 228 5.24 6.83 -4.19
CA ARG A 228 6.43 7.66 -3.97
C ARG A 228 6.12 9.00 -3.31
N ASP A 229 4.97 9.55 -3.64
CA ASP A 229 4.47 10.78 -3.05
C ASP A 229 2.94 10.79 -3.19
N PRO A 230 2.17 10.86 -2.08
CA PRO A 230 0.72 11.02 -2.16
C PRO A 230 0.29 12.22 -3.02
N ASN A 231 1.15 13.23 -3.18
CA ASN A 231 0.90 14.42 -3.98
C ASN A 231 1.08 14.22 -5.49
N ILE A 232 1.93 13.27 -5.93
CA ILE A 232 2.21 13.03 -7.36
C ILE A 232 1.11 12.17 -8.00
N GLY A 233 0.18 11.65 -7.19
CA GLY A 233 -0.83 10.70 -7.65
C GLY A 233 -0.18 9.36 -7.99
N PHE A 234 -1.00 8.32 -8.04
CA PHE A 234 -0.46 6.99 -8.31
C PHE A 234 -0.03 6.87 -9.78
N LYS A 235 1.25 6.58 -10.01
CA LYS A 235 1.79 6.23 -11.34
C LYS A 235 1.39 4.83 -11.82
N TRP A 236 0.43 4.18 -11.18
CA TRP A 236 -0.02 2.83 -11.59
C TRP A 236 -0.47 2.81 -13.06
N ARG A 237 -0.90 3.95 -13.63
CA ARG A 237 -1.28 4.06 -15.05
C ARG A 237 -0.17 3.63 -16.01
N GLU A 238 1.10 3.84 -15.67
CA GLU A 238 2.20 3.47 -16.57
C GLU A 238 2.59 2.00 -16.44
N VAL A 239 2.27 1.38 -15.30
CA VAL A 239 2.78 0.06 -14.92
C VAL A 239 1.70 -1.02 -14.99
N LEU A 240 0.51 -0.74 -14.48
CA LEU A 240 -0.63 -1.65 -14.38
C LEU A 240 -1.86 -1.13 -15.12
N ALA A 241 -1.65 -0.39 -16.23
CA ALA A 241 -2.73 -0.08 -17.15
C ALA A 241 -3.47 -1.37 -17.58
N PRO A 242 -4.75 -1.28 -17.96
CA PRO A 242 -5.48 -2.40 -18.52
C PRO A 242 -4.89 -3.03 -19.78
N ASP A 243 -4.16 -2.27 -20.58
CA ASP A 243 -3.32 -2.75 -21.69
C ASP A 243 -1.85 -2.94 -21.25
N GLY A 244 -1.56 -2.73 -19.97
CA GLY A 244 -0.30 -3.02 -19.34
C GLY A 244 0.10 -4.47 -19.54
N LEU A 245 1.40 -4.68 -19.71
CA LEU A 245 1.96 -5.95 -20.14
C LEU A 245 1.68 -7.07 -19.12
N ALA A 246 1.69 -6.77 -17.82
CA ALA A 246 1.44 -7.78 -16.79
C ALA A 246 0.01 -8.32 -16.80
N VAL A 247 -1.00 -7.45 -16.75
CA VAL A 247 -2.41 -7.87 -16.77
C VAL A 247 -2.73 -8.57 -18.09
N SER A 248 -2.32 -7.99 -19.22
CA SER A 248 -2.54 -8.59 -20.54
C SER A 248 -1.91 -9.98 -20.68
N SER A 249 -0.70 -10.16 -20.13
CA SER A 249 0.00 -11.45 -20.15
C SER A 249 -0.73 -12.48 -19.29
N LEU A 250 -1.13 -12.14 -18.06
CA LEU A 250 -1.88 -13.06 -17.19
C LEU A 250 -3.25 -13.43 -17.79
N VAL A 251 -3.97 -12.46 -18.37
CA VAL A 251 -5.23 -12.73 -19.07
C VAL A 251 -5.02 -13.63 -20.28
N SER A 252 -3.95 -13.45 -21.04
CA SER A 252 -3.63 -14.30 -22.19
C SER A 252 -3.21 -15.70 -21.77
N GLU A 253 -2.51 -15.86 -20.65
CA GLU A 253 -1.94 -17.13 -20.19
C GLU A 253 -2.95 -17.98 -19.40
N TYR A 254 -3.76 -17.35 -18.55
CA TYR A 254 -4.68 -18.02 -17.62
C TYR A 254 -6.17 -17.80 -17.93
N GLY A 255 -6.47 -16.82 -18.77
CA GLY A 255 -7.84 -16.39 -19.02
C GLY A 255 -8.31 -15.33 -18.02
N PRO A 256 -9.24 -14.46 -18.44
CA PRO A 256 -9.74 -13.36 -17.61
C PRO A 256 -10.50 -13.84 -16.36
N GLN A 257 -11.23 -14.96 -16.45
CA GLN A 257 -12.00 -15.49 -15.33
C GLN A 257 -11.09 -15.91 -14.17
N GLU A 258 -9.99 -16.60 -14.46
CA GLU A 258 -9.06 -17.08 -13.44
C GLU A 258 -8.35 -15.93 -12.74
N LEU A 259 -7.96 -14.90 -13.49
CA LEU A 259 -7.39 -13.68 -12.91
C LEU A 259 -8.37 -12.97 -11.96
N VAL A 260 -9.63 -12.84 -12.37
CA VAL A 260 -10.68 -12.27 -11.51
C VAL A 260 -10.92 -13.14 -10.27
N ARG A 261 -10.97 -14.47 -10.42
CA ARG A 261 -11.11 -15.41 -9.29
C ARG A 261 -9.96 -15.29 -8.30
N ARG A 262 -8.72 -15.16 -8.78
CA ARG A 262 -7.53 -14.92 -7.94
C ARG A 262 -7.62 -13.61 -7.17
N ALA A 263 -8.07 -12.53 -7.83
CA ALA A 263 -8.29 -11.24 -7.19
C ALA A 263 -9.37 -11.31 -6.11
N LYS A 264 -10.49 -12.00 -6.38
CA LYS A 264 -11.55 -12.24 -5.39
C LYS A 264 -11.02 -12.98 -4.16
N SER A 265 -10.26 -14.06 -4.36
CA SER A 265 -9.64 -14.83 -3.27
C SER A 265 -8.78 -13.94 -2.38
N ALA A 266 -7.97 -13.08 -2.98
CA ALA A 266 -7.14 -12.12 -2.27
C ALA A 266 -7.99 -11.12 -1.47
N LEU A 267 -9.07 -10.60 -2.04
CA LEU A 267 -9.99 -9.69 -1.35
C LEU A 267 -10.69 -10.38 -0.17
N ASP A 268 -11.25 -11.57 -0.38
CA ASP A 268 -11.95 -12.34 0.67
C ASP A 268 -11.01 -12.71 1.82
N PHE A 269 -9.76 -13.08 1.51
CA PHE A 269 -8.74 -13.36 2.52
C PHE A 269 -8.46 -12.12 3.39
N ASN A 270 -8.44 -10.94 2.77
CA ASN A 270 -8.12 -9.68 3.42
C ASN A 270 -9.30 -9.00 4.13
N ALA A 271 -10.54 -9.29 3.72
CA ALA A 271 -11.75 -8.81 4.37
C ALA A 271 -11.98 -9.46 5.75
N LYS A 272 -11.38 -10.63 6.00
CA LYS A 272 -11.47 -11.29 7.31
C LYS A 272 -10.82 -10.40 8.39
N PRO A 273 -11.55 -10.03 9.46
CA PRO A 273 -10.98 -9.25 10.55
C PRO A 273 -9.90 -10.09 11.23
N SER A 274 -8.65 -9.82 10.90
CA SER A 274 -7.51 -10.28 11.68
C SER A 274 -7.67 -9.71 13.08
N GLY A 275 -7.67 -10.59 14.10
CA GLY A 275 -7.77 -10.17 15.51
C GLY A 275 -6.82 -8.99 15.77
N ARG A 276 -7.24 -8.03 16.62
CA ARG A 276 -6.59 -6.73 16.87
C ARG A 276 -5.15 -6.85 17.40
N ASP A 277 -4.24 -7.37 16.61
CA ASP A 277 -2.83 -7.39 16.93
C ASP A 277 -2.17 -6.19 16.25
N HIS A 278 -1.39 -5.44 17.03
CA HIS A 278 -0.90 -4.10 16.67
C HIS A 278 0.17 -4.08 15.55
N THR A 279 0.45 -5.22 14.92
CA THR A 279 1.14 -5.29 13.61
C THR A 279 0.26 -4.80 12.43
N SER A 280 -1.01 -4.48 12.75
CA SER A 280 -2.11 -3.87 11.98
C SER A 280 -1.73 -2.84 10.90
N ASP A 281 -0.87 -1.87 11.20
CA ASP A 281 -0.70 -0.69 10.32
C ASP A 281 0.01 -1.01 8.99
N SER A 282 0.83 -2.07 8.96
CA SER A 282 1.41 -2.53 7.70
C SER A 282 0.41 -3.34 6.86
N LEU A 283 -0.52 -4.04 7.52
CA LEU A 283 -1.52 -4.91 6.90
C LEU A 283 -2.65 -4.13 6.22
N ALA A 284 -3.08 -3.07 6.88
CA ALA A 284 -3.84 -1.94 6.37
C ALA A 284 -3.39 -1.45 4.98
N MET A 285 -2.11 -1.07 4.87
CA MET A 285 -1.50 -0.58 3.65
C MET A 285 -1.48 -1.65 2.54
N TYR A 286 -1.24 -2.93 2.87
CA TYR A 286 -1.33 -4.05 1.90
C TYR A 286 -2.71 -4.22 1.30
N ARG A 287 -3.75 -4.02 2.11
CA ARG A 287 -5.15 -4.15 1.70
C ARG A 287 -5.56 -2.99 0.80
N ILE A 288 -5.09 -1.79 1.13
CA ILE A 288 -5.20 -0.60 0.29
C ILE A 288 -4.46 -0.80 -1.04
N LEU A 289 -3.27 -1.42 -1.06
CA LEU A 289 -2.53 -1.73 -2.29
C LEU A 289 -3.22 -2.77 -3.19
N LEU A 290 -3.85 -3.78 -2.60
CA LEU A 290 -4.67 -4.75 -3.33
C LEU A 290 -5.81 -4.04 -4.08
N LEU A 291 -6.46 -3.10 -3.40
CA LEU A 291 -7.48 -2.22 -4.00
C LEU A 291 -6.89 -1.33 -5.10
N LEU A 292 -5.67 -0.83 -4.91
CA LEU A 292 -5.04 0.18 -5.77
C LEU A 292 -4.35 -0.33 -7.03
N LEU A 293 -3.77 -1.53 -6.96
CA LEU A 293 -2.83 -2.00 -7.97
C LEU A 293 -3.46 -3.09 -8.84
N VAL A 294 -4.13 -4.04 -8.18
CA VAL A 294 -4.69 -5.21 -8.84
C VAL A 294 -6.03 -4.88 -9.46
N ILE A 295 -6.89 -4.17 -8.74
CA ILE A 295 -8.25 -3.91 -9.18
C ILE A 295 -8.30 -2.97 -10.38
N PRO A 296 -7.59 -1.81 -10.46
CA PRO A 296 -7.70 -0.95 -11.64
C PRO A 296 -7.27 -1.65 -12.92
N GLY A 297 -6.13 -2.36 -12.91
CA GLY A 297 -5.66 -3.10 -14.09
C GLY A 297 -6.67 -4.16 -14.54
N ILE A 298 -7.16 -4.99 -13.61
CA ILE A 298 -8.17 -6.03 -13.92
C ILE A 298 -9.52 -5.40 -14.31
N CYS A 299 -9.98 -4.38 -13.60
CA CYS A 299 -11.25 -3.70 -13.84
C CYS A 299 -11.27 -2.96 -15.16
N CYS A 300 -10.13 -2.43 -15.58
CA CYS A 300 -10.02 -1.71 -16.83
C CYS A 300 -9.76 -2.65 -18.02
N HIS A 301 -9.28 -3.88 -17.79
CA HIS A 301 -9.00 -4.82 -18.87
C HIS A 301 -10.32 -5.33 -19.49
N SER A 302 -10.53 -5.03 -20.78
CA SER A 302 -11.79 -5.29 -21.50
C SER A 302 -12.31 -6.74 -21.39
N LYS A 303 -11.41 -7.73 -21.44
CA LYS A 303 -11.77 -9.16 -21.29
C LYS A 303 -12.16 -9.58 -19.87
N CYS A 304 -11.70 -8.88 -18.84
CA CYS A 304 -12.01 -9.19 -17.43
C CYS A 304 -13.37 -8.64 -17.01
N ARG A 305 -13.85 -7.59 -17.68
CA ARG A 305 -15.07 -6.85 -17.38
C ARG A 305 -16.28 -7.74 -17.03
N ARG A 306 -16.56 -8.75 -17.85
CA ARG A 306 -17.71 -9.64 -17.67
C ARG A 306 -17.64 -10.42 -16.34
N PHE A 307 -16.44 -10.81 -15.94
CA PHE A 307 -16.21 -11.67 -14.78
C PHE A 307 -16.21 -10.90 -13.46
N LEU A 308 -15.96 -9.59 -13.47
CA LEU A 308 -16.02 -8.75 -12.27
C LEU A 308 -17.40 -8.80 -11.60
N LEU A 309 -18.45 -8.80 -12.41
CA LEU A 309 -19.84 -8.93 -11.94
C LEU A 309 -20.15 -10.36 -11.51
N GLU A 310 -19.69 -11.36 -12.28
CA GLU A 310 -19.90 -12.77 -11.98
C GLU A 310 -19.29 -13.20 -10.63
N HIS A 311 -18.11 -12.65 -10.30
CA HIS A 311 -17.38 -12.96 -9.07
C HIS A 311 -17.60 -11.93 -7.95
N ASP A 312 -18.53 -10.99 -8.10
CA ASP A 312 -18.88 -10.00 -7.08
C ASP A 312 -17.68 -9.21 -6.52
N ILE A 313 -16.72 -8.88 -7.39
CA ILE A 313 -15.47 -8.18 -7.00
C ILE A 313 -15.78 -6.85 -6.35
N LEU A 314 -16.81 -6.15 -6.84
CA LEU A 314 -17.18 -4.83 -6.37
C LEU A 314 -17.73 -4.85 -4.95
N SER A 315 -18.51 -5.87 -4.59
CA SER A 315 -18.96 -6.08 -3.21
C SER A 315 -17.78 -6.42 -2.30
N ALA A 316 -16.88 -7.32 -2.71
CA ALA A 316 -15.67 -7.62 -1.94
C ALA A 316 -14.77 -6.38 -1.75
N THR A 317 -14.68 -5.53 -2.78
CA THR A 317 -14.01 -4.22 -2.73
C THR A 317 -14.72 -3.31 -1.72
N HIS A 318 -16.05 -3.30 -1.70
CA HIS A 318 -16.86 -2.49 -0.79
C HIS A 318 -16.73 -2.92 0.66
N GLU A 319 -16.73 -4.22 0.92
CA GLU A 319 -16.46 -4.77 2.25
C GLU A 319 -15.07 -4.40 2.74
N LEU A 320 -14.06 -4.52 1.88
CA LEU A 320 -12.69 -4.15 2.21
C LEU A 320 -12.57 -2.64 2.50
N VAL A 321 -13.12 -1.79 1.63
CA VAL A 321 -13.20 -0.34 1.86
C VAL A 321 -13.88 -0.03 3.18
N THR A 322 -15.02 -0.67 3.47
CA THR A 322 -15.79 -0.44 4.69
C THR A 322 -15.07 -0.95 5.93
N ALA A 323 -14.18 -1.94 5.81
CA ALA A 323 -13.38 -2.43 6.94
C ALA A 323 -12.23 -1.47 7.31
N TYR A 324 -11.70 -0.71 6.33
CA TYR A 324 -10.51 0.14 6.51
C TYR A 324 -10.78 1.63 6.23
N TRP A 325 -12.06 2.02 6.24
CA TRP A 325 -12.47 3.40 5.99
C TRP A 325 -11.99 4.38 7.07
N GLU A 326 -11.54 3.93 8.23
CA GLU A 326 -10.99 4.81 9.29
C GLU A 326 -9.52 5.18 9.05
N GLU A 327 -8.83 4.46 8.15
CA GLU A 327 -7.42 4.69 7.89
C GLU A 327 -7.23 5.91 6.99
N LYS A 328 -6.31 6.81 7.35
CA LYS A 328 -6.11 8.07 6.61
C LYS A 328 -5.75 7.86 5.13
N GLN A 329 -5.05 6.77 4.82
CA GLN A 329 -4.50 6.50 3.49
C GLN A 329 -5.46 5.75 2.55
N SER A 330 -6.60 5.25 3.03
CA SER A 330 -7.52 4.46 2.20
C SER A 330 -8.28 5.32 1.20
N TRP A 331 -8.51 6.60 1.49
CA TRP A 331 -9.31 7.46 0.63
C TRP A 331 -8.61 7.95 -0.66
N PRO A 332 -7.37 8.49 -0.62
CA PRO A 332 -6.65 8.87 -1.85
C PRO A 332 -6.53 7.68 -2.82
N ALA A 333 -6.39 6.50 -2.25
CA ALA A 333 -6.38 5.26 -2.97
C ALA A 333 -7.70 4.98 -3.70
N MET A 334 -8.82 5.01 -2.97
CA MET A 334 -10.15 4.85 -3.56
C MET A 334 -10.41 5.83 -4.71
N ILE A 335 -10.07 7.10 -4.53
CA ILE A 335 -10.24 8.09 -5.61
C ILE A 335 -9.41 7.74 -6.84
N SER A 336 -8.18 7.31 -6.63
CA SER A 336 -7.30 6.95 -7.74
C SER A 336 -7.86 5.79 -8.57
N ILE A 337 -8.52 4.81 -7.92
CA ILE A 337 -9.24 3.72 -8.58
C ILE A 337 -10.49 4.25 -9.32
N LEU A 338 -11.25 5.18 -8.73
CA LEU A 338 -12.40 5.77 -9.41
C LEU A 338 -11.98 6.52 -10.67
N LEU A 339 -10.96 7.38 -10.57
CA LEU A 339 -10.43 8.14 -11.68
C LEU A 339 -9.81 7.23 -12.76
N ALA A 340 -9.23 6.10 -12.36
CA ALA A 340 -8.79 5.03 -13.27
C ALA A 340 -9.95 4.48 -14.10
N MET A 341 -10.94 3.94 -13.42
CA MET A 341 -12.09 3.28 -14.04
C MET A 341 -12.87 4.25 -14.90
N GLU A 342 -12.97 5.50 -14.46
CA GLU A 342 -13.59 6.57 -15.21
C GLU A 342 -12.87 6.82 -16.53
N GLU A 343 -11.55 6.97 -16.53
CA GLU A 343 -10.76 7.28 -17.73
C GLU A 343 -10.85 6.17 -18.78
N TYR A 344 -10.71 4.91 -18.35
CA TYR A 344 -10.68 3.78 -19.27
C TYR A 344 -12.06 3.37 -19.79
N HIS A 345 -13.12 3.67 -19.04
CA HIS A 345 -14.47 3.27 -19.42
C HIS A 345 -15.39 4.44 -19.72
N ARG A 346 -14.86 5.66 -19.89
CA ARG A 346 -15.66 6.81 -20.31
C ARG A 346 -16.33 6.49 -21.64
N THR A 347 -17.65 6.60 -21.66
CA THR A 347 -18.44 6.40 -22.90
C THR A 347 -18.12 7.49 -23.92
N ALA A 348 -18.43 7.25 -25.20
CA ALA A 348 -18.27 8.25 -26.25
C ALA A 348 -19.13 9.51 -26.00
N GLU A 349 -20.26 9.38 -25.28
CA GLU A 349 -21.10 10.52 -24.87
C GLU A 349 -20.56 11.29 -23.65
N GLY A 350 -19.43 10.85 -23.08
CA GLY A 350 -18.82 11.49 -21.91
C GLY A 350 -19.40 11.05 -20.57
N THR A 351 -20.32 10.06 -20.55
CA THR A 351 -20.79 9.45 -19.30
C THR A 351 -19.61 8.78 -18.58
N PRO A 352 -19.38 9.09 -17.29
CA PRO A 352 -18.31 8.50 -16.49
C PRO A 352 -18.42 6.99 -16.44
N GLY A 353 -17.35 6.28 -16.79
CA GLY A 353 -17.34 4.82 -16.81
C GLY A 353 -17.67 4.18 -15.47
N THR A 354 -17.25 4.80 -14.37
CA THR A 354 -17.59 4.43 -12.98
C THR A 354 -19.09 4.27 -12.75
N TYR A 355 -19.93 5.03 -13.46
CA TYR A 355 -21.38 4.92 -13.34
C TYR A 355 -21.94 3.61 -13.83
N GLU A 356 -21.23 2.87 -14.67
CA GLU A 356 -21.65 1.55 -15.15
C GLU A 356 -21.30 0.46 -14.13
N PHE A 357 -20.11 0.55 -13.55
CA PHE A 357 -19.52 -0.56 -12.80
C PHE A 357 -19.69 -0.48 -11.30
N ILE A 358 -19.73 0.72 -10.72
CA ILE A 358 -19.63 0.84 -9.28
C ILE A 358 -21.03 0.70 -8.66
N GLU A 359 -21.12 0.01 -7.53
CA GLU A 359 -22.38 0.01 -6.78
C GLU A 359 -22.66 1.44 -6.31
N PRO A 360 -23.86 1.99 -6.54
CA PRO A 360 -24.17 3.36 -6.13
C PRO A 360 -23.85 3.71 -4.68
N LYS A 361 -23.99 2.74 -3.77
CA LYS A 361 -23.66 2.92 -2.35
C LYS A 361 -22.15 3.09 -2.11
N MET A 362 -21.30 2.45 -2.90
CA MET A 362 -19.85 2.61 -2.82
C MET A 362 -19.46 4.00 -3.36
N PHE A 363 -20.00 4.40 -4.51
CA PHE A 363 -19.72 5.73 -5.06
C PHE A 363 -20.12 6.85 -4.07
N GLY A 364 -21.33 6.76 -3.51
CA GLY A 364 -21.78 7.69 -2.48
C GLY A 364 -20.91 7.67 -1.21
N LEU A 365 -20.34 6.52 -0.84
CA LEU A 365 -19.44 6.39 0.31
C LEU A 365 -18.12 7.13 0.04
N VAL A 366 -17.50 6.94 -1.12
CA VAL A 366 -16.22 7.59 -1.47
C VAL A 366 -16.35 9.12 -1.53
N LEU A 367 -17.44 9.61 -2.15
CA LEU A 367 -17.73 11.05 -2.18
C LEU A 367 -17.94 11.62 -0.78
N MET A 368 -18.77 10.95 0.03
CA MET A 368 -19.09 11.41 1.38
C MET A 368 -17.85 11.40 2.27
N ASP A 369 -17.09 10.32 2.27
CA ASP A 369 -15.88 10.16 3.08
C ASP A 369 -14.83 11.22 2.73
N GLY A 370 -14.63 11.50 1.45
CA GLY A 370 -13.70 12.53 1.01
C GLY A 370 -14.06 13.92 1.47
N MET A 371 -15.33 14.27 1.31
CA MET A 371 -15.82 15.56 1.76
C MET A 371 -15.80 15.66 3.30
N PHE A 372 -16.09 14.56 4.00
CA PHE A 372 -16.05 14.52 5.46
C PHE A 372 -14.62 14.71 5.99
N ARG A 373 -13.66 13.97 5.43
CA ARG A 373 -12.23 14.07 5.81
C ARG A 373 -11.66 15.46 5.59
N LEU A 374 -11.99 16.08 4.45
CA LEU A 374 -11.45 17.40 4.11
C LEU A 374 -12.17 18.57 4.80
N PHE A 375 -13.46 18.44 5.13
CA PHE A 375 -14.26 19.60 5.51
C PHE A 375 -15.14 19.42 6.75
N ALA A 376 -15.43 18.19 7.20
CA ALA A 376 -16.26 17.97 8.39
C ALA A 376 -15.43 17.89 9.70
N ASP A 377 -14.21 17.36 9.65
CA ASP A 377 -13.27 17.34 10.79
C ASP A 377 -12.36 18.59 10.85
N CYS A 378 -12.33 19.40 9.79
CA CYS A 378 -11.45 20.56 9.64
C CYS A 378 -11.97 21.86 10.28
N VAL A 379 -12.42 21.80 11.54
CA VAL A 379 -12.56 23.04 12.33
C VAL A 379 -11.18 23.65 12.60
N ASP A 380 -10.13 22.82 12.70
CA ASP A 380 -8.80 23.23 13.19
C ASP A 380 -7.63 23.07 12.19
N TYR A 381 -7.82 22.44 11.03
CA TYR A 381 -6.74 22.18 10.05
C TYR A 381 -7.12 22.60 8.62
N SER A 382 -6.14 23.14 7.89
CA SER A 382 -6.26 23.33 6.43
C SER A 382 -6.36 21.97 5.75
N PRO A 383 -7.26 21.77 4.77
CA PRO A 383 -7.25 20.55 3.97
C PRO A 383 -5.90 20.41 3.27
N ASP A 384 -5.47 19.16 3.07
CA ASP A 384 -4.31 18.84 2.25
C ASP A 384 -4.59 19.25 0.79
N GLU A 385 -3.68 20.02 0.20
CA GLU A 385 -3.90 20.61 -1.13
C GLU A 385 -4.02 19.53 -2.22
N ALA A 386 -3.27 18.42 -2.10
CA ALA A 386 -3.32 17.34 -3.07
C ALA A 386 -4.63 16.53 -2.96
N GLU A 387 -5.07 16.25 -1.73
CA GLU A 387 -6.37 15.60 -1.51
C GLU A 387 -7.53 16.45 -2.02
N CYS A 388 -7.49 17.78 -1.82
CA CYS A 388 -8.47 18.72 -2.37
C CYS A 388 -8.50 18.66 -3.90
N LYS A 389 -7.33 18.72 -4.56
CA LYS A 389 -7.21 18.62 -6.03
C LYS A 389 -7.76 17.29 -6.56
N GLN A 390 -7.50 16.18 -5.88
CA GLN A 390 -8.05 14.87 -6.25
C GLN A 390 -9.59 14.84 -6.16
N LEU A 391 -10.16 15.44 -5.13
CA LEU A 391 -11.62 15.52 -4.98
C LEU A 391 -12.25 16.41 -6.04
N VAL A 392 -11.63 17.56 -6.30
CA VAL A 392 -12.05 18.48 -7.36
C VAL A 392 -12.06 17.75 -8.71
N GLU A 393 -10.99 17.02 -9.03
CA GLU A 393 -10.92 16.23 -10.26
C GLU A 393 -12.03 15.17 -10.30
N LEU A 394 -12.28 14.47 -9.19
CA LEU A 394 -13.36 13.51 -9.10
C LEU A 394 -14.73 14.15 -9.41
N PHE A 395 -15.06 15.31 -8.83
CA PHE A 395 -16.31 16.01 -9.11
C PHE A 395 -16.39 16.55 -10.55
N ARG A 396 -15.29 17.06 -11.11
CA ARG A 396 -15.22 17.49 -12.53
C ARG A 396 -15.54 16.35 -13.48
N ARG A 397 -15.01 15.16 -13.18
CA ARG A 397 -15.26 13.96 -13.98
C ARG A 397 -16.60 13.31 -13.72
N HIS A 398 -17.28 13.63 -12.62
CA HIS A 398 -18.56 13.03 -12.23
C HIS A 398 -19.62 14.09 -11.94
N PRO A 399 -20.00 14.92 -12.93
CA PRO A 399 -21.00 15.96 -12.71
C PRO A 399 -22.37 15.32 -12.44
N ALA A 400 -23.10 15.86 -11.46
CA ALA A 400 -24.41 15.36 -11.04
C ALA A 400 -25.43 15.30 -12.19
N SER A 401 -25.28 16.17 -13.19
CA SER A 401 -26.10 16.19 -14.41
C SER A 401 -25.97 14.93 -15.26
N SER A 402 -24.82 14.25 -15.24
CA SER A 402 -24.56 13.01 -15.96
C SER A 402 -24.88 11.76 -15.13
N ALA A 403 -25.13 11.92 -13.83
CA ALA A 403 -25.35 10.81 -12.92
C ALA A 403 -26.70 10.12 -13.18
N PRO A 404 -26.75 8.81 -13.45
CA PRO A 404 -28.01 8.09 -13.58
C PRO A 404 -28.76 8.06 -12.23
N LEU A 405 -30.08 7.87 -12.27
CA LEU A 405 -30.93 7.88 -11.06
C LEU A 405 -30.44 6.92 -9.97
N ARG A 406 -29.88 5.76 -10.35
CA ARG A 406 -29.29 4.82 -9.39
C ARG A 406 -28.13 5.43 -8.60
N MET A 407 -27.27 6.21 -9.25
CA MET A 407 -26.13 6.88 -8.60
C MET A 407 -26.59 8.01 -7.69
N GLN A 408 -27.60 8.77 -8.11
CA GLN A 408 -28.25 9.79 -7.27
C GLN A 408 -28.85 9.16 -6.00
N TYR A 409 -29.50 8.00 -6.12
CA TYR A 409 -30.01 7.25 -4.98
C TYR A 409 -28.90 6.72 -4.06
N GLY A 410 -27.80 6.20 -4.64
CA GLY A 410 -26.63 5.75 -3.88
C GLY A 410 -25.99 6.87 -3.08
N PHE A 411 -25.85 8.05 -3.69
CA PHE A 411 -25.43 9.27 -3.02
C PHE A 411 -26.39 9.62 -1.88
N TRP A 412 -27.69 9.73 -2.16
CA TRP A 412 -28.72 10.03 -1.16
C TRP A 412 -28.68 9.08 0.04
N ALA A 413 -28.59 7.77 -0.23
CA ALA A 413 -28.60 6.73 0.79
C ALA A 413 -27.42 6.87 1.77
N ARG A 414 -26.27 7.36 1.29
CA ARG A 414 -25.05 7.52 2.08
C ARG A 414 -24.95 8.88 2.76
N THR A 415 -25.30 9.97 2.08
CA THR A 415 -25.16 11.31 2.63
C THR A 415 -26.31 11.64 3.57
N GLN A 416 -27.56 11.31 3.24
CA GLN A 416 -28.75 11.78 3.97
C GLN A 416 -28.80 13.33 4.08
N PRO A 417 -29.98 13.94 4.31
CA PRO A 417 -30.05 15.40 4.40
C PRO A 417 -29.14 15.99 5.50
N THR A 418 -29.11 15.37 6.69
CA THR A 418 -28.36 15.90 7.84
C THR A 418 -26.84 15.93 7.64
N PHE A 419 -26.22 14.85 7.11
CA PHE A 419 -24.77 14.89 6.88
C PHE A 419 -24.42 15.70 5.64
N TRP A 420 -25.26 15.65 4.60
CA TRP A 420 -25.06 16.51 3.42
C TRP A 420 -24.97 17.99 3.82
N TYR A 421 -25.87 18.46 4.69
CA TYR A 421 -25.85 19.85 5.15
C TYR A 421 -24.65 20.15 6.07
N ALA A 422 -24.26 19.19 6.92
CA ALA A 422 -23.07 19.35 7.76
C ALA A 422 -21.81 19.59 6.93
N VAL A 423 -21.63 18.81 5.85
CA VAL A 423 -20.53 18.98 4.89
C VAL A 423 -20.61 20.33 4.18
N LEU A 424 -21.82 20.76 3.77
CA LEU A 424 -22.01 22.06 3.11
C LEU A 424 -21.59 23.24 4.01
N ILE A 425 -21.92 23.19 5.31
CA ILE A 425 -21.44 24.18 6.29
C ILE A 425 -19.90 24.17 6.37
N GLY A 426 -19.30 22.97 6.37
CA GLY A 426 -17.85 22.78 6.37
C GLY A 426 -17.17 23.44 5.17
N LEU A 427 -17.70 23.21 3.96
CA LEU A 427 -17.22 23.84 2.72
C LEU A 427 -17.32 25.35 2.77
N ARG A 428 -18.46 25.91 3.16
CA ARG A 428 -18.67 27.37 3.28
C ARG A 428 -17.71 28.00 4.28
N SER A 429 -17.49 27.32 5.40
CA SER A 429 -16.53 27.76 6.42
C SER A 429 -15.09 27.73 5.90
N ALA A 430 -14.72 26.67 5.16
CA ALA A 430 -13.42 26.55 4.53
C ALA A 430 -13.21 27.62 3.44
N ALA A 431 -14.22 27.87 2.61
CA ALA A 431 -14.17 28.90 1.58
C ALA A 431 -13.90 30.29 2.19
N TYR A 432 -14.55 30.61 3.31
CA TYR A 432 -14.30 31.87 4.04
C TYR A 432 -12.87 31.96 4.58
N ARG A 433 -12.33 30.89 5.19
CA ARG A 433 -10.97 30.85 5.73
C ARG A 433 -9.90 30.94 4.66
N GLU A 434 -10.15 30.33 3.51
CA GLU A 434 -9.21 30.28 2.40
C GLU A 434 -9.34 31.46 1.43
N TYR A 435 -10.22 32.44 1.71
CA TYR A 435 -10.43 33.61 0.85
C TYR A 435 -9.10 34.32 0.51
N GLY A 436 -8.85 34.49 -0.79
CA GLY A 436 -7.64 35.11 -1.32
C GLY A 436 -6.44 34.16 -1.49
N LYS A 437 -6.57 32.88 -1.14
CA LYS A 437 -5.54 31.84 -1.37
C LYS A 437 -5.88 30.99 -2.60
N PRO A 438 -4.91 30.31 -3.21
CA PRO A 438 -5.15 29.44 -4.38
C PRO A 438 -6.22 28.36 -4.17
N ALA A 439 -6.30 27.78 -2.96
CA ALA A 439 -7.28 26.74 -2.62
C ALA A 439 -8.73 27.22 -2.61
N HIS A 440 -8.98 28.54 -2.57
CA HIS A 440 -10.34 29.10 -2.50
C HIS A 440 -11.22 28.70 -3.69
N GLU A 441 -10.67 28.74 -4.92
CA GLU A 441 -11.42 28.43 -6.13
C GLU A 441 -11.84 26.96 -6.19
N ASP A 442 -10.95 26.07 -5.74
CA ASP A 442 -11.20 24.64 -5.64
C ASP A 442 -12.31 24.35 -4.61
N ILE A 443 -12.31 25.02 -3.46
CA ILE A 443 -13.36 24.85 -2.44
C ILE A 443 -14.72 25.37 -2.94
N LEU A 444 -14.75 26.52 -3.62
CA LEU A 444 -15.99 27.03 -4.22
C LEU A 444 -16.54 26.09 -5.29
N PHE A 445 -15.67 25.48 -6.09
CA PHE A 445 -16.05 24.46 -7.05
C PHE A 445 -16.67 23.24 -6.36
N LEU A 446 -16.06 22.75 -5.27
CA LEU A 446 -16.59 21.65 -4.48
C LEU A 446 -17.93 21.99 -3.83
N GLU A 447 -18.09 23.20 -3.27
CA GLU A 447 -19.37 23.67 -2.72
C GLU A 447 -20.48 23.60 -3.77
N LYS A 448 -20.25 24.20 -4.94
CA LYS A 448 -21.22 24.21 -6.04
C LYS A 448 -21.57 22.78 -6.48
N SER A 449 -20.56 21.94 -6.66
CA SER A 449 -20.75 20.55 -7.09
C SER A 449 -21.52 19.73 -6.05
N TRP A 450 -21.26 19.96 -4.76
CA TRP A 450 -21.99 19.31 -3.65
C TRP A 450 -23.46 19.72 -3.61
N ILE A 451 -23.75 20.99 -3.89
CA ILE A 451 -25.12 21.51 -4.05
C ILE A 451 -25.83 20.81 -5.19
N GLU A 452 -25.23 20.78 -6.38
CA GLU A 452 -25.81 20.14 -7.56
C GLU A 452 -26.11 18.64 -7.32
N TRP A 453 -25.20 17.92 -6.66
CA TRP A 453 -25.44 16.53 -6.26
C TRP A 453 -26.60 16.38 -5.28
N GLY A 454 -26.70 17.28 -4.29
CA GLY A 454 -27.83 17.33 -3.36
C GLY A 454 -29.16 17.51 -4.06
N GLU A 455 -29.25 18.49 -4.97
CA GLU A 455 -30.46 18.77 -5.75
C GLU A 455 -30.89 17.56 -6.61
N LYS A 456 -29.95 16.93 -7.32
CA LYS A 456 -30.22 15.72 -8.11
C LYS A 456 -30.65 14.54 -7.25
N ALA A 457 -30.09 14.43 -6.05
CA ALA A 457 -30.49 13.47 -5.03
C ALA A 457 -31.79 13.85 -4.27
N ARG A 458 -32.44 14.96 -4.64
CA ARG A 458 -33.66 15.50 -3.99
C ARG A 458 -33.48 15.86 -2.52
N ILE A 459 -32.29 16.34 -2.16
CA ILE A 459 -31.99 16.93 -0.87
C ILE A 459 -32.25 18.43 -0.98
N ASP A 460 -33.36 18.90 -0.39
CA ASP A 460 -33.67 20.33 -0.28
C ASP A 460 -32.79 20.96 0.82
N GLU A 461 -32.05 22.02 0.49
CA GLU A 461 -31.11 22.64 1.42
C GLU A 461 -31.81 23.13 2.70
N LYS A 462 -32.97 23.79 2.58
CA LYS A 462 -33.71 24.30 3.74
C LYS A 462 -34.32 23.18 4.59
N GLY A 463 -34.72 22.09 3.97
CA GLY A 463 -35.16 20.87 4.66
C GLY A 463 -34.01 20.21 5.41
N ALA A 464 -32.87 20.07 4.75
CA ALA A 464 -31.64 19.51 5.30
C ALA A 464 -31.10 20.35 6.46
N GLU A 465 -31.14 21.68 6.34
CA GLU A 465 -30.82 22.63 7.40
C GLU A 465 -31.67 22.40 8.65
N ARG A 466 -33.00 22.44 8.51
CA ARG A 466 -33.93 22.22 9.63
C ARG A 466 -33.73 20.86 10.28
N GLN A 467 -33.48 19.82 9.49
CA GLN A 467 -33.21 18.48 10.01
C GLN A 467 -31.88 18.44 10.77
N HIS A 468 -30.82 19.02 10.19
CA HIS A 468 -29.51 19.11 10.82
C HIS A 468 -29.56 19.89 12.14
N GLU A 469 -30.23 21.05 12.17
CA GLU A 469 -30.43 21.83 13.39
C GLU A 469 -31.22 21.04 14.44
N SER A 470 -32.29 20.35 14.02
CA SER A 470 -33.09 19.51 14.91
C SER A 470 -32.26 18.39 15.53
N GLU A 471 -31.46 17.67 14.73
CA GLU A 471 -30.57 16.60 15.21
C GLU A 471 -29.45 17.15 16.08
N ARG A 472 -28.77 18.23 15.66
CA ARG A 472 -27.74 18.93 16.44
C ARG A 472 -28.29 19.39 17.79
N SER A 473 -29.55 19.81 17.85
CA SER A 473 -30.24 20.21 19.08
C SER A 473 -30.44 19.06 20.08
N ARG A 474 -30.24 17.81 19.64
CA ARG A 474 -30.33 16.58 20.42
C ARG A 474 -28.97 15.91 20.66
N LEU A 475 -27.87 16.54 20.24
CA LEU A 475 -26.50 16.09 20.47
C LEU A 475 -25.82 16.85 21.61
N CYS A 476 -25.04 16.12 22.43
CA CYS A 476 -24.25 16.71 23.50
C CYS A 476 -23.01 17.40 22.93
N CYS A 477 -22.78 18.65 23.34
CA CYS A 477 -21.68 19.51 22.90
C CYS A 477 -20.32 19.11 23.51
N SER A 478 -20.28 18.25 24.54
CA SER A 478 -19.01 17.79 25.10
C SER A 478 -18.36 16.74 24.20
N MET A 479 -17.14 17.01 23.73
CA MET A 479 -16.37 16.13 22.84
C MET A 479 -16.05 14.77 23.49
N SER A 480 -16.02 14.73 24.81
CA SER A 480 -15.75 13.55 25.63
C SER A 480 -17.00 12.96 26.28
N CYS A 481 -18.20 13.36 25.85
CA CYS A 481 -19.43 12.72 26.29
C CYS A 481 -19.37 11.21 25.92
N PRO A 482 -19.57 10.27 26.88
CA PRO A 482 -19.57 8.84 26.57
C PRO A 482 -20.63 8.46 25.52
N ARG A 483 -21.76 9.18 25.50
CA ARG A 483 -22.83 9.01 24.50
C ARG A 483 -22.43 9.50 23.11
N ARG A 484 -21.39 10.32 23.01
CA ARG A 484 -20.80 10.79 21.75
C ARG A 484 -19.66 9.87 21.26
N ARG A 485 -18.96 9.17 22.18
CA ARG A 485 -17.82 8.29 21.88
C ARG A 485 -18.19 6.80 21.68
N GLY A 486 -19.41 6.39 22.03
CA GLY A 486 -19.83 5.01 21.89
C GLY A 486 -20.43 4.73 20.51
N THR A 487 -19.67 4.02 19.67
CA THR A 487 -20.06 3.49 18.34
C THR A 487 -20.13 4.52 17.20
N THR A 488 -19.97 4.03 15.97
CA THR A 488 -19.93 4.74 14.68
C THR A 488 -21.18 5.59 14.35
N ARG A 489 -22.08 5.77 15.31
CA ARG A 489 -23.33 6.52 15.16
C ARG A 489 -23.53 7.40 16.38
N PHE A 490 -23.72 8.70 16.15
CA PHE A 490 -24.10 9.63 17.21
C PHE A 490 -25.39 9.16 17.89
N VAL A 491 -25.33 8.92 19.21
CA VAL A 491 -26.53 8.58 19.98
C VAL A 491 -27.33 9.86 20.23
N ILE A 492 -28.38 10.04 19.43
CA ILE A 492 -29.33 11.14 19.56
C ILE A 492 -30.12 10.95 20.86
N SER A 493 -30.15 11.97 21.72
CA SER A 493 -30.94 11.91 22.97
C SER A 493 -32.44 11.96 22.67
N ASP A 494 -33.21 11.09 23.30
CA ASP A 494 -34.69 11.15 23.31
C ASP A 494 -35.22 12.23 24.25
N HIS A 495 -34.38 12.74 25.14
CA HIS A 495 -34.74 13.80 26.07
C HIS A 495 -34.15 15.15 25.68
N ALA A 496 -34.87 16.22 26.02
CA ALA A 496 -34.39 17.58 25.89
C ALA A 496 -33.06 17.76 26.63
N LEU A 497 -32.05 18.23 25.90
CA LEU A 497 -30.73 18.49 26.45
C LEU A 497 -30.71 19.81 27.22
N MET A 498 -29.86 19.89 28.23
CA MET A 498 -29.63 21.14 28.96
C MET A 498 -28.95 22.17 28.06
N ILE A 499 -29.61 23.29 27.83
CA ILE A 499 -29.07 24.41 27.06
C ILE A 499 -28.11 25.23 27.94
N CYS A 500 -26.97 25.64 27.37
CA CYS A 500 -26.04 26.54 28.00
C CYS A 500 -26.73 27.91 28.22
N ARG A 501 -26.86 28.31 29.49
CA ARG A 501 -27.49 29.60 29.83
C ARG A 501 -26.72 30.83 29.31
N GLY A 502 -25.45 30.67 28.93
CA GLY A 502 -24.62 31.76 28.40
C GLY A 502 -24.92 32.04 26.92
N CYS A 503 -24.64 31.08 26.05
CA CYS A 503 -24.78 31.25 24.60
C CYS A 503 -26.14 30.81 24.03
N GLY A 504 -26.94 30.02 24.76
CA GLY A 504 -28.21 29.46 24.24
C GLY A 504 -28.03 28.37 23.17
N GLU A 505 -26.83 28.19 22.64
CA GLU A 505 -26.55 27.28 21.52
C GLU A 505 -26.07 25.89 21.97
N ALA A 506 -25.12 25.84 22.91
CA ALA A 506 -24.53 24.57 23.33
C ALA A 506 -25.49 23.76 24.22
N ARG A 507 -25.53 22.45 24.00
CA ARG A 507 -26.46 21.53 24.67
C ARG A 507 -25.74 20.38 25.34
N TYR A 508 -26.21 19.94 26.50
CA TYR A 508 -25.54 18.94 27.31
C TYR A 508 -26.51 17.88 27.82
N CYS A 509 -26.10 16.61 27.84
CA CYS A 509 -26.93 15.56 28.42
C CYS A 509 -27.07 15.69 29.95
N ASP A 510 -26.07 16.31 30.59
CA ASP A 510 -26.05 16.54 32.04
C ASP A 510 -25.05 17.65 32.41
N LYS A 511 -25.04 18.03 33.70
CA LYS A 511 -24.10 19.00 34.26
C LYS A 511 -22.64 18.56 34.19
N VAL A 512 -22.36 17.25 34.11
CA VAL A 512 -20.99 16.72 34.04
C VAL A 512 -20.39 17.03 32.68
N CYS A 513 -21.12 16.72 31.60
CA CYS A 513 -20.74 17.06 30.24
C CYS A 513 -20.64 18.58 30.04
N GLN A 514 -21.54 19.36 30.63
CA GLN A 514 -21.44 20.82 30.61
C GLN A 514 -20.12 21.31 31.23
N LYS A 515 -19.80 20.87 32.46
CA LYS A 515 -18.56 21.26 33.15
C LYS A 515 -17.32 20.82 32.39
N ARG A 516 -17.38 19.68 31.70
CA ARG A 516 -16.27 19.13 30.93
C ARG A 516 -16.05 19.92 29.64
N ALA A 517 -17.09 20.12 28.84
CA ALA A 517 -17.05 20.99 27.66
C ALA A 517 -16.58 22.40 28.00
N TRP A 518 -17.01 22.94 29.16
CA TRP A 518 -16.55 24.24 29.67
C TRP A 518 -15.03 24.32 29.81
N LYS A 519 -14.39 23.23 30.25
CA LYS A 519 -12.93 23.11 30.34
C LYS A 519 -12.28 22.82 28.98
N GLU A 520 -12.97 22.13 28.09
CA GLU A 520 -12.52 21.78 26.72
C GLU A 520 -12.63 22.96 25.72
N GLY A 521 -12.68 24.21 26.18
CA GLY A 521 -12.71 25.39 25.31
C GLY A 521 -14.09 26.01 25.07
N HIS A 522 -15.19 25.38 25.53
CA HIS A 522 -16.51 26.04 25.42
C HIS A 522 -16.55 27.38 26.16
N ARG A 523 -15.76 27.55 27.23
CA ARG A 523 -15.65 28.83 27.93
C ARG A 523 -15.22 29.99 27.01
N GLU A 524 -14.34 29.74 26.06
CA GLU A 524 -13.76 30.75 25.17
C GLU A 524 -14.74 31.13 24.05
N SER A 525 -15.44 30.13 23.51
CA SER A 525 -16.47 30.31 22.48
C SER A 525 -17.82 30.79 23.03
N CYS A 526 -18.08 30.59 24.33
CA CYS A 526 -19.31 31.02 24.99
C CYS A 526 -19.31 32.54 25.11
N ARG A 527 -19.79 33.19 24.05
CA ARG A 527 -20.16 34.61 24.04
C ARG A 527 -21.28 34.77 25.05
N ARG A 528 -20.94 35.03 26.31
CA ARG A 528 -21.90 35.60 27.25
C ARG A 528 -22.32 36.91 26.60
N LEU A 529 -23.54 36.96 26.08
CA LEU A 529 -24.20 38.24 25.91
C LEU A 529 -24.05 38.95 27.27
N PRO A 530 -23.53 40.19 27.33
CA PRO A 530 -23.63 40.95 28.57
C PRO A 530 -25.09 40.88 28.99
N ALA A 531 -25.33 40.44 30.23
CA ALA A 531 -26.69 40.24 30.71
C ALA A 531 -27.51 41.52 30.45
N PRO A 532 -28.75 41.41 29.93
CA PRO A 532 -29.60 42.59 29.77
C PRO A 532 -29.85 43.29 31.10
#